data_AF-A0A261GLN4-F1
#
_entry.id   AF-A0A261GLN4-F1
#
_cell.length_a   1.000
_cell.length_b   1.000
_cell.length_c   1.000
_cell.angle_alpha   90.00
_cell.angle_beta   90.00
_cell.angle_gamma   90.00
#
_symmetry.space_group_name_H-M   'P 1'
#
loop_
_entity.id
_entity.type
_entity.pdbx_description
1 polymer ?
#
loop_
_entity_poly.entity_id
_entity_poly.type
_entity_poly.pdbx_seq_one_letter_code
_entity_poly.pdbx_strand_id
1 'polypeptide(L)'
;MRKSAARILRLVFILLLSPCYASQAASLADLDILIPAGQGGGWDTTAREAGNTLQQLKLVTSANYTNLSGNGGGRALNEIISNPKYKNHLMVQSLPLIMRNISGQYDHSFRDIVPVAIMIAEYQVVVVTKDSPFHTMSELLQSIQEHGKKKPLVGGSAKGSLDHITALAVLDAAGIPASKLRYSPSNGGGDAIRKFSVGYALAMVTGLGEVIEQVKSGEFRVLGITSEQRIEGLNAPTMKEQGIDVVLANWRGFFASKGVNAELLNNYKDLLSEMNLSPEWKQARNRYGWEPFYISGDNAEAFLLTQERTINKLVQKID
;
A
#
# COMPACT_ATOMS: atom_id res chain seq x y z
N MET A 1 30.93 17.99 -85.34
CA MET A 1 31.54 18.21 -84.01
C MET A 1 30.86 19.38 -83.31
N ARG A 2 29.99 19.13 -82.33
CA ARG A 2 29.75 19.99 -81.16
C ARG A 2 28.90 19.22 -80.15
N LYS A 3 29.43 19.12 -78.93
CA LYS A 3 28.95 18.35 -77.79
C LYS A 3 27.95 19.15 -76.96
N SER A 4 27.04 18.42 -76.31
CA SER A 4 26.51 18.60 -74.94
C SER A 4 25.74 19.86 -74.54
N ALA A 5 24.54 19.67 -73.97
CA ALA A 5 24.30 19.88 -72.54
C ALA A 5 22.91 19.34 -72.13
N ALA A 6 22.88 18.16 -71.51
CA ALA A 6 21.71 17.65 -70.80
C ALA A 6 21.61 18.34 -69.43
N ARG A 7 20.49 19.00 -69.16
CA ARG A 7 20.19 19.62 -67.85
C ARG A 7 19.81 18.52 -66.85
N ILE A 8 20.67 18.28 -65.86
CA ILE A 8 20.37 17.45 -64.69
C ILE A 8 19.58 18.30 -63.69
N LEU A 9 18.30 18.00 -63.52
CA LEU A 9 17.46 18.57 -62.48
C LEU A 9 17.73 17.81 -61.16
N ARG A 10 18.47 18.42 -60.24
CA ARG A 10 18.67 17.90 -58.88
C ARG A 10 17.43 18.19 -58.05
N LEU A 11 16.64 17.17 -57.74
CA LEU A 11 15.57 17.23 -56.75
C LEU A 11 16.22 17.24 -55.35
N VAL A 12 16.10 18.36 -54.64
CA VAL A 12 16.56 18.48 -53.24
C VAL A 12 15.48 17.91 -52.34
N PHE A 13 15.77 16.78 -51.69
CA PHE A 13 14.92 16.18 -50.66
C PHE A 13 15.17 16.93 -49.35
N ILE A 14 14.26 17.85 -48.97
CA ILE A 14 14.30 18.51 -47.67
C ILE A 14 13.74 17.52 -46.64
N LEU A 15 14.63 16.93 -45.83
CA LEU A 15 14.23 16.21 -44.62
C LEU A 15 13.68 17.24 -43.62
N LEU A 16 12.36 17.25 -43.44
CA LEU A 16 11.71 17.94 -42.32
C LEU A 16 12.04 17.17 -41.04
N LEU A 17 13.12 17.56 -40.36
CA LEU A 17 13.39 17.17 -38.98
C LEU A 17 12.27 17.75 -38.11
N SER A 18 11.31 16.90 -37.75
CA SER A 18 10.35 17.23 -36.70
C SER A 18 11.13 17.40 -35.39
N PRO A 19 11.06 18.55 -34.70
CA PRO A 19 11.68 18.68 -33.41
C PRO A 19 11.04 17.67 -32.45
N CYS A 20 11.83 16.70 -32.03
CA CYS A 20 11.50 15.86 -30.89
C CYS A 20 11.49 16.80 -29.68
N TYR A 21 10.29 17.21 -29.24
CA TYR A 21 10.14 17.83 -27.93
C TYR A 21 10.51 16.76 -26.91
N ALA A 22 11.77 16.77 -26.47
CA ALA A 22 12.13 16.12 -25.24
C ALA A 22 11.30 16.80 -24.14
N SER A 23 10.32 16.08 -23.61
CA SER A 23 9.63 16.50 -22.40
C SER A 23 10.70 16.76 -21.35
N GLN A 24 10.89 18.02 -20.97
CA GLN A 24 11.76 18.35 -19.86
C GLN A 24 11.15 17.62 -18.65
N ALA A 25 11.87 16.66 -18.08
CA ALA A 25 11.42 15.91 -16.92
C ALA A 25 10.88 16.90 -15.87
N ALA A 26 9.68 16.65 -15.38
CA ALA A 26 9.02 17.49 -14.39
C ALA A 26 9.87 17.50 -13.13
N SER A 27 10.77 18.48 -12.98
CA SER A 27 11.56 18.65 -11.77
C SER A 27 10.84 19.57 -10.82
N LEU A 28 10.55 19.07 -9.62
CA LEU A 28 9.98 19.87 -8.54
C LEU A 28 11.12 20.22 -7.58
N ALA A 29 11.31 21.50 -7.24
CA ALA A 29 12.36 21.87 -6.29
C ALA A 29 12.11 21.20 -4.92
N ASP A 30 10.93 21.43 -4.34
CA ASP A 30 10.57 20.93 -3.02
C ASP A 30 9.28 20.11 -3.08
N LEU A 31 9.35 18.87 -2.60
CA LEU A 31 8.21 17.98 -2.47
C LEU A 31 7.72 17.92 -1.03
N ASP A 32 6.55 18.49 -0.76
CA ASP A 32 5.93 18.42 0.57
C ASP A 32 4.96 17.24 0.68
N ILE A 33 5.14 16.40 1.69
CA ILE A 33 4.30 15.23 1.95
C ILE A 33 3.70 15.32 3.36
N LEU A 34 2.36 15.34 3.41
CA LEU A 34 1.57 15.19 4.62
C LEU A 34 1.37 13.71 4.95
N ILE A 35 1.68 13.32 6.18
CA ILE A 35 1.64 11.93 6.64
C ILE A 35 0.54 11.81 7.72
N PRO A 36 -0.53 11.01 7.51
CA PRO A 36 -1.67 10.91 8.43
C PRO A 36 -1.39 10.09 9.71
N ALA A 37 -0.12 9.91 10.10
CA ALA A 37 0.30 9.14 11.25
C ALA A 37 1.60 9.67 11.88
N GLY A 38 1.98 9.07 13.01
CA GLY A 38 3.25 9.33 13.67
C GLY A 38 4.43 8.77 12.89
N GLN A 39 5.64 9.18 13.28
CA GLN A 39 6.88 8.72 12.67
C GLN A 39 7.08 7.21 12.88
N GLY A 40 7.68 6.55 11.90
CA GLY A 40 8.04 5.13 11.95
C GLY A 40 6.90 4.14 11.64
N GLY A 41 5.68 4.62 11.36
CA GLY A 41 4.58 3.77 10.89
C GLY A 41 4.57 3.62 9.36
N GLY A 42 3.80 2.65 8.83
CA GLY A 42 3.80 2.33 7.39
C GLY A 42 3.54 3.49 6.43
N TRP A 43 2.69 4.47 6.78
CA TRP A 43 2.53 5.69 5.96
C TRP A 43 3.76 6.58 5.96
N ASP A 44 4.45 6.70 7.10
CA ASP A 44 5.68 7.48 7.24
C ASP A 44 6.82 6.83 6.46
N THR A 45 6.97 5.51 6.60
CA THR A 45 7.95 4.73 5.81
C THR A 45 7.70 4.87 4.32
N THR A 46 6.46 4.70 3.84
CA THR A 46 6.16 4.84 2.41
C THR A 46 6.40 6.26 1.89
N ALA A 47 6.04 7.30 2.66
CA ALA A 47 6.33 8.69 2.29
C ALA A 47 7.84 8.93 2.14
N ARG A 48 8.61 8.49 3.14
CA ARG A 48 10.07 8.73 3.18
C ARG A 48 10.82 7.93 2.14
N GLU A 49 10.47 6.68 1.93
CA GLU A 49 11.09 5.88 0.86
C GLU A 49 10.78 6.46 -0.52
N ALA A 50 9.57 6.98 -0.75
CA ALA A 50 9.25 7.64 -2.01
C ALA A 50 10.06 8.93 -2.19
N GLY A 51 10.08 9.81 -1.19
CA GLY A 51 10.84 11.06 -1.26
C GLY A 51 12.35 10.84 -1.36
N ASN A 52 12.91 9.84 -0.68
CA ASN A 52 14.31 9.43 -0.83
C ASN A 52 14.59 8.92 -2.24
N THR A 53 13.72 8.09 -2.79
CA THR A 53 13.86 7.57 -4.16
C THR A 53 13.84 8.71 -5.18
N LEU A 54 12.87 9.63 -5.07
CA LEU A 54 12.76 10.77 -5.97
C LEU A 54 13.99 11.70 -5.92
N GLN A 55 14.58 11.89 -4.74
CA GLN A 55 15.83 12.64 -4.58
C GLN A 55 17.03 11.91 -5.21
N GLN A 56 17.14 10.59 -5.03
CA GLN A 56 18.19 9.77 -5.67
C GLN A 56 18.13 9.85 -7.21
N LEU A 57 16.91 9.87 -7.75
CA LEU A 57 16.65 10.05 -9.18
C LEU A 57 16.85 11.49 -9.66
N LYS A 58 17.11 12.45 -8.74
CA LYS A 58 17.23 13.89 -9.02
C LYS A 58 15.97 14.48 -9.65
N LEU A 59 14.82 13.87 -9.39
CA LEU A 59 13.51 14.36 -9.83
C LEU A 59 12.97 15.44 -8.88
N VAL A 60 13.44 15.42 -7.63
CA VAL A 60 13.22 16.50 -6.67
C VAL A 60 14.52 16.91 -5.98
N THR A 61 14.63 18.18 -5.58
CA THR A 61 15.82 18.66 -4.83
C THR A 61 15.70 18.33 -3.35
N SER A 62 14.52 18.51 -2.78
CA SER A 62 14.23 18.17 -1.38
C SER A 62 12.87 17.50 -1.24
N ALA A 63 12.71 16.69 -0.19
CA ALA A 63 11.43 16.14 0.24
C ALA A 63 11.20 16.46 1.72
N ASN A 64 10.11 17.18 2.02
CA ASN A 64 9.73 17.58 3.36
C ASN A 64 8.53 16.78 3.86
N TYR A 65 8.51 16.49 5.16
CA TYR A 65 7.51 15.60 5.75
C TYR A 65 6.83 16.27 6.94
N THR A 66 5.50 16.31 6.92
CA THR A 66 4.69 16.72 8.07
C THR A 66 3.89 15.53 8.59
N ASN A 67 4.26 15.00 9.76
CA ASN A 67 3.47 13.97 10.46
C ASN A 67 2.33 14.63 11.23
N LEU A 68 1.10 14.17 10.99
CA LEU A 68 -0.09 14.70 11.63
C LEU A 68 -1.03 13.58 12.07
N SER A 69 -0.77 13.04 13.26
CA SER A 69 -1.56 11.97 13.87
C SER A 69 -2.91 12.46 14.41
N GLY A 70 -3.91 11.57 14.34
CA GLY A 70 -5.22 11.75 15.01
C GLY A 70 -6.37 11.13 14.23
N ASN A 71 -7.35 10.55 14.94
CA ASN A 71 -8.57 9.95 14.38
C ASN A 71 -8.29 8.95 13.25
N GLY A 72 -7.30 8.08 13.45
CA GLY A 72 -6.85 7.11 12.44
C GLY A 72 -6.29 7.72 11.15
N GLY A 73 -6.07 9.04 11.07
CA GLY A 73 -5.68 9.76 9.85
C GLY A 73 -6.72 10.79 9.40
N GLY A 74 -7.90 10.81 10.00
CA GLY A 74 -8.95 11.79 9.70
C GLY A 74 -8.53 13.24 9.97
N ARG A 75 -7.65 13.47 10.95
CA ARG A 75 -7.11 14.82 11.22
C ARG A 75 -6.34 15.38 10.01
N ALA A 76 -5.42 14.61 9.43
CA ALA A 76 -4.66 15.06 8.28
C ALA A 76 -5.52 15.16 7.02
N LEU A 77 -6.51 14.27 6.87
CA LEU A 77 -7.49 14.34 5.78
C LEU A 77 -8.26 15.68 5.82
N ASN A 78 -8.70 16.13 7.00
CA ASN A 78 -9.31 17.46 7.13
C ASN A 78 -8.37 18.57 6.72
N GLU A 79 -7.14 18.55 7.24
CA GLU A 79 -6.19 19.62 7.00
C GLU A 79 -5.87 19.76 5.50
N ILE A 80 -5.72 18.66 4.76
CA ILE A 80 -5.50 18.76 3.30
C ILE A 80 -6.75 19.24 2.53
N ILE A 81 -7.96 19.00 3.06
CA ILE A 81 -9.22 19.46 2.46
C ILE A 81 -9.46 20.94 2.73
N SER A 82 -9.28 21.39 3.98
CA SER A 82 -9.77 22.69 4.45
C SER A 82 -8.68 23.74 4.66
N ASN A 83 -7.42 23.36 4.86
CA ASN A 83 -6.36 24.28 5.20
C ASN A 83 -5.47 24.61 3.97
N PRO A 84 -5.44 25.88 3.51
CA PRO A 84 -4.62 26.30 2.37
C PRO A 84 -3.14 25.95 2.48
N LYS A 85 -2.60 25.80 3.71
CA LYS A 85 -1.22 25.38 3.96
C LYS A 85 -0.88 24.06 3.29
N TYR A 86 -1.81 23.12 3.25
CA TYR A 86 -1.59 21.76 2.74
C TYR A 86 -2.10 21.57 1.31
N LYS A 87 -2.58 22.63 0.66
CA LYS A 87 -3.16 22.59 -0.70
C LYS A 87 -2.22 21.98 -1.74
N ASN A 88 -0.93 22.24 -1.61
CA ASN A 88 0.13 21.77 -2.50
C ASN A 88 0.95 20.62 -1.88
N HIS A 89 0.40 19.87 -0.91
CA HIS A 89 1.06 18.67 -0.40
C HIS A 89 0.52 17.44 -1.11
N LEU A 90 1.38 16.43 -1.29
CA LEU A 90 0.91 15.05 -1.40
C LEU A 90 0.55 14.52 -0.02
N MET A 91 -0.38 13.58 0.04
CA MET A 91 -0.71 12.85 1.25
C MET A 91 -0.72 11.35 0.97
N VAL A 92 -0.02 10.58 1.80
CA VAL A 92 -0.09 9.12 1.74
C VAL A 92 -1.41 8.66 2.34
N GLN A 93 -2.15 7.81 1.61
CA GLN A 93 -3.32 7.12 2.14
C GLN A 93 -3.27 5.64 1.77
N SER A 94 -4.05 4.85 2.51
CA SER A 94 -4.26 3.43 2.23
C SER A 94 -5.70 3.03 2.52
N LEU A 95 -5.96 1.72 2.59
CA LEU A 95 -7.26 1.13 2.91
C LEU A 95 -8.02 1.77 4.10
N PRO A 96 -7.39 2.25 5.20
CA PRO A 96 -8.08 2.95 6.28
C PRO A 96 -8.87 4.20 5.85
N LEU A 97 -8.50 4.84 4.73
CA LEU A 97 -9.28 5.93 4.12
C LEU A 97 -10.72 5.48 3.82
N ILE A 98 -10.85 4.29 3.25
CA ILE A 98 -12.14 3.68 2.89
C ILE A 98 -12.85 3.19 4.15
N MET A 99 -12.14 2.50 5.04
CA MET A 99 -12.73 1.90 6.24
C MET A 99 -13.33 2.93 7.21
N ARG A 100 -12.68 4.09 7.40
CA ARG A 100 -13.21 5.15 8.27
C ARG A 100 -14.51 5.75 7.75
N ASN A 101 -14.63 5.90 6.44
CA ASN A 101 -15.85 6.42 5.84
C ASN A 101 -16.98 5.39 5.94
N ILE A 102 -16.71 4.13 5.62
CA ILE A 102 -17.69 3.03 5.75
C ILE A 102 -18.21 2.87 7.18
N SER A 103 -17.31 2.97 8.17
CA SER A 103 -17.68 2.81 9.59
C SER A 103 -18.39 4.03 10.19
N GLY A 104 -18.62 5.11 9.42
CA GLY A 104 -19.24 6.34 9.90
C GLY A 104 -18.41 7.11 10.93
N GLN A 105 -17.14 6.74 11.13
CA GLN A 105 -16.23 7.48 12.01
C GLN A 105 -15.86 8.84 11.43
N TYR A 106 -15.97 9.00 10.11
CA TYR A 106 -15.55 10.18 9.39
C TYR A 106 -16.36 10.40 8.10
N ASP A 107 -16.88 11.61 7.90
CA ASP A 107 -17.72 11.91 6.74
C ASP A 107 -16.92 12.04 5.43
N HIS A 108 -15.65 12.44 5.51
CA HIS A 108 -14.79 12.55 4.33
C HIS A 108 -14.29 11.20 3.83
N SER A 109 -14.18 11.09 2.51
CA SER A 109 -13.77 9.87 1.80
C SER A 109 -12.69 10.18 0.75
N PHE A 110 -12.29 9.16 -0.02
CA PHE A 110 -11.42 9.37 -1.18
C PHE A 110 -12.03 10.30 -2.24
N ARG A 111 -13.36 10.54 -2.18
CA ARG A 111 -14.05 11.49 -3.06
C ARG A 111 -13.77 12.94 -2.70
N ASP A 112 -13.09 13.24 -1.59
CA ASP A 112 -12.77 14.62 -1.14
C ASP A 112 -11.33 15.06 -1.44
N ILE A 113 -10.54 14.16 -2.02
CA ILE A 113 -9.15 14.36 -2.43
C ILE A 113 -8.96 13.77 -3.84
N VAL A 114 -7.82 14.04 -4.47
CA VAL A 114 -7.52 13.56 -5.83
C VAL A 114 -6.52 12.40 -5.75
N PRO A 115 -6.88 11.18 -6.17
CA PRO A 115 -5.90 10.09 -6.27
C PRO A 115 -4.88 10.41 -7.37
N VAL A 116 -3.60 10.47 -7.02
CA VAL A 116 -2.52 10.68 -8.00
C VAL A 116 -2.07 9.32 -8.54
N ALA A 117 -1.65 8.44 -7.65
CA ALA A 117 -1.33 7.05 -7.95
C ALA A 117 -1.38 6.18 -6.70
N ILE A 118 -1.83 4.93 -6.86
CA ILE A 118 -1.55 3.83 -5.96
C ILE A 118 -0.20 3.25 -6.38
N MET A 119 0.70 2.99 -5.42
CA MET A 119 2.11 2.70 -5.70
C MET A 119 2.53 1.29 -5.32
N ILE A 120 1.97 0.76 -4.23
CA ILE A 120 2.36 -0.52 -3.66
C ILE A 120 1.16 -1.27 -3.11
N ALA A 121 1.31 -2.59 -3.03
CA ALA A 121 0.46 -3.47 -2.26
C ALA A 121 1.32 -4.15 -1.19
N GLU A 122 0.87 -4.08 0.07
CA GLU A 122 1.46 -4.84 1.16
C GLU A 122 0.42 -5.87 1.64
N TYR A 123 0.72 -7.15 1.44
CA TYR A 123 -0.18 -8.23 1.80
C TYR A 123 -0.06 -8.59 3.28
N GLN A 124 -1.15 -9.13 3.82
CA GLN A 124 -1.23 -9.59 5.20
C GLN A 124 -0.79 -11.05 5.26
N VAL A 125 -0.11 -11.40 6.35
CA VAL A 125 0.33 -12.75 6.65
C VAL A 125 -0.26 -13.21 7.96
N VAL A 126 -0.57 -14.50 8.02
CA VAL A 126 -0.83 -15.22 9.27
C VAL A 126 0.43 -16.00 9.59
N VAL A 127 1.07 -15.66 10.71
CA VAL A 127 2.34 -16.28 11.13
C VAL A 127 2.20 -16.99 12.46
N VAL A 128 2.96 -18.06 12.61
CA VAL A 128 3.18 -18.77 13.87
C VAL A 128 4.65 -18.68 14.29
N THR A 129 4.95 -18.90 15.57
CA THR A 129 6.37 -19.04 15.99
C THR A 129 6.95 -20.34 15.43
N LYS A 130 8.27 -20.42 15.30
CA LYS A 130 8.96 -21.63 14.81
C LYS A 130 8.59 -22.90 15.59
N ASP A 131 8.36 -22.78 16.89
CA ASP A 131 8.05 -23.87 17.83
C ASP A 131 6.54 -24.14 17.94
N SER A 132 5.72 -23.42 17.16
CA SER A 132 4.28 -23.65 17.14
C SER A 132 3.94 -25.04 16.62
N PRO A 133 2.93 -25.72 17.21
CA PRO A 133 2.45 -27.00 16.69
C PRO A 133 1.67 -26.86 15.38
N PHE A 134 1.34 -25.65 14.93
CA PHE A 134 0.63 -25.41 13.68
C PHE A 134 1.60 -25.28 12.50
N HIS A 135 1.35 -26.06 11.46
CA HIS A 135 2.09 -26.10 10.21
C HIS A 135 1.23 -25.65 9.01
N THR A 136 -0.10 -25.66 9.15
CA THR A 136 -1.04 -25.23 8.09
C THR A 136 -2.11 -24.28 8.61
N MET A 137 -2.75 -23.51 7.72
CA MET A 137 -3.92 -22.71 8.10
C MET A 137 -5.07 -23.57 8.63
N SER A 138 -5.27 -24.77 8.08
CA SER A 138 -6.34 -25.68 8.52
C SER A 138 -6.21 -26.06 10.00
N GLU A 139 -4.99 -26.39 10.46
CA GLU A 139 -4.73 -26.74 11.86
C GLU A 139 -4.96 -25.55 12.80
N LEU A 140 -4.51 -24.35 12.40
CA LEU A 140 -4.76 -23.13 13.16
C LEU A 140 -6.27 -22.83 13.25
N LEU A 141 -7.00 -22.94 12.13
CA LEU A 141 -8.42 -22.66 12.06
C LEU A 141 -9.25 -23.65 12.90
N GLN A 142 -8.92 -24.94 12.85
CA GLN A 142 -9.52 -25.94 13.74
C GLN A 142 -9.29 -25.59 15.21
N SER A 143 -8.06 -25.21 15.58
CA SER A 143 -7.73 -24.79 16.94
C SER A 143 -8.52 -23.55 17.37
N ILE A 144 -8.72 -22.58 16.47
CA ILE A 144 -9.57 -21.40 16.76
C ILE A 144 -11.03 -21.80 16.96
N GLN A 145 -11.57 -22.71 16.13
CA GLN A 145 -12.96 -23.16 16.22
C GLN A 145 -13.25 -23.88 17.55
N GLU A 146 -12.33 -24.72 18.01
CA GLU A 146 -12.45 -25.50 19.24
C GLU A 146 -12.04 -24.71 20.49
N HIS A 147 -10.97 -23.92 20.41
CA HIS A 147 -10.26 -23.36 21.56
C HIS A 147 -9.98 -21.85 21.48
N GLY A 148 -10.47 -21.14 20.46
CA GLY A 148 -10.10 -19.75 20.14
C GLY A 148 -10.34 -18.71 21.24
N LYS A 149 -11.11 -19.04 22.30
CA LYS A 149 -11.27 -18.17 23.47
C LYS A 149 -10.15 -18.30 24.50
N LYS A 150 -9.42 -19.43 24.53
CA LYS A 150 -8.35 -19.69 25.51
C LYS A 150 -7.11 -18.84 25.25
N LYS A 151 -6.69 -18.72 23.99
CA LYS A 151 -5.56 -17.90 23.57
C LYS A 151 -5.94 -17.02 22.37
N PRO A 152 -5.50 -15.76 22.35
CA PRO A 152 -5.87 -14.84 21.27
C PRO A 152 -5.09 -15.09 19.97
N LEU A 153 -5.60 -14.53 18.88
CA LEU A 153 -4.75 -14.00 17.80
C LEU A 153 -4.31 -12.59 18.16
N VAL A 154 -3.05 -12.26 17.91
CA VAL A 154 -2.54 -10.89 18.08
C VAL A 154 -2.44 -10.21 16.73
N GLY A 155 -2.81 -8.94 16.66
CA GLY A 155 -2.53 -8.08 15.52
C GLY A 155 -1.71 -6.87 15.92
N GLY A 156 -1.06 -6.25 14.93
CA GLY A 156 -0.27 -5.03 15.08
C GLY A 156 -1.11 -3.79 15.40
N SER A 157 -2.42 -3.86 15.25
CA SER A 157 -3.30 -2.69 15.30
C SER A 157 -4.64 -2.95 16.01
N ALA A 158 -5.42 -1.88 16.21
CA ALA A 158 -6.66 -1.89 17.00
C ALA A 158 -7.77 -2.80 16.42
N LYS A 159 -8.81 -3.10 17.22
CA LYS A 159 -10.02 -3.73 16.67
C LYS A 159 -10.60 -2.88 15.54
N GLY A 160 -11.07 -3.56 14.50
CA GLY A 160 -11.58 -2.92 13.29
C GLY A 160 -10.47 -2.41 12.35
N SER A 161 -9.19 -2.68 12.65
CA SER A 161 -8.10 -2.47 11.71
C SER A 161 -8.08 -3.50 10.59
N LEU A 162 -7.17 -3.31 9.63
CA LEU A 162 -6.92 -4.29 8.57
C LEU A 162 -6.48 -5.65 9.12
N ASP A 163 -5.65 -5.70 10.16
CA ASP A 163 -5.22 -6.96 10.78
C ASP A 163 -6.43 -7.73 11.35
N HIS A 164 -7.33 -7.01 12.04
CA HIS A 164 -8.56 -7.60 12.59
C HIS A 164 -9.51 -8.07 11.48
N ILE A 165 -9.74 -7.23 10.48
CA ILE A 165 -10.59 -7.57 9.32
C ILE A 165 -10.02 -8.75 8.55
N THR A 166 -8.69 -8.86 8.42
CA THR A 166 -8.04 -9.99 7.76
C THR A 166 -8.30 -11.28 8.53
N ALA A 167 -8.11 -11.28 9.86
CA ALA A 167 -8.41 -12.44 10.69
C ALA A 167 -9.86 -12.87 10.52
N LEU A 168 -10.80 -11.92 10.55
CA LEU A 168 -12.22 -12.19 10.39
C LEU A 168 -12.59 -12.68 8.99
N ALA A 169 -12.03 -12.10 7.93
CA ALA A 169 -12.24 -12.54 6.55
C ALA A 169 -11.76 -13.98 6.33
N VAL A 170 -10.62 -14.34 6.92
CA VAL A 170 -10.09 -15.72 6.90
C VAL A 170 -11.04 -16.68 7.63
N LEU A 171 -11.59 -16.29 8.78
CA LEU A 171 -12.57 -17.09 9.51
C LEU A 171 -13.87 -17.25 8.73
N ASP A 172 -14.41 -16.18 8.15
CA ASP A 172 -15.62 -16.19 7.31
C ASP A 172 -15.47 -17.13 6.11
N ALA A 173 -14.35 -17.00 5.38
CA ALA A 173 -14.04 -17.86 4.25
C ALA A 173 -13.88 -19.34 4.64
N ALA A 174 -13.51 -19.61 5.89
CA ALA A 174 -13.44 -20.96 6.45
C ALA A 174 -14.76 -21.45 7.10
N GLY A 175 -15.82 -20.64 7.08
CA GLY A 175 -17.10 -20.97 7.72
C GLY A 175 -17.05 -20.98 9.25
N ILE A 176 -16.06 -20.31 9.86
CA ILE A 176 -15.88 -20.23 11.31
C ILE A 176 -16.52 -18.92 11.81
N PRO A 177 -17.46 -18.96 12.77
CA PRO A 177 -18.08 -17.75 13.30
C PRO A 177 -17.05 -16.79 13.91
N ALA A 178 -17.19 -15.49 13.63
CA ALA A 178 -16.36 -14.43 14.23
C ALA A 178 -16.35 -14.49 15.77
N SER A 179 -17.45 -14.96 16.38
CA SER A 179 -17.57 -15.17 17.82
C SER A 179 -16.56 -16.17 18.38
N LYS A 180 -15.90 -17.01 17.57
CA LYS A 180 -14.82 -17.91 18.00
C LYS A 180 -13.49 -17.19 18.18
N LEU A 181 -13.30 -16.05 17.51
CA LEU A 181 -12.07 -15.27 17.61
C LEU A 181 -11.96 -14.58 18.97
N ARG A 182 -10.77 -14.65 19.56
CA ARG A 182 -10.31 -13.69 20.57
C ARG A 182 -9.18 -12.89 19.94
N TYR A 183 -9.47 -11.65 19.57
CA TYR A 183 -8.47 -10.76 18.99
C TYR A 183 -7.84 -9.88 20.08
N SER A 184 -6.51 -9.83 20.12
CA SER A 184 -5.75 -8.95 21.01
C SER A 184 -5.05 -7.86 20.20
N PRO A 185 -5.47 -6.59 20.34
CA PRO A 185 -4.84 -5.48 19.63
C PRO A 185 -3.47 -5.14 20.23
N SER A 186 -2.64 -4.50 19.42
CA SER A 186 -1.35 -3.94 19.85
C SER A 186 -1.15 -2.52 19.34
N ASN A 187 -0.19 -1.82 19.93
CA ASN A 187 0.16 -0.45 19.57
C ASN A 187 1.30 -0.44 18.53
N GLY A 188 1.09 -1.10 17.40
CA GLY A 188 2.09 -1.28 16.33
C GLY A 188 2.72 -2.67 16.29
N GLY A 189 3.42 -2.97 15.19
CA GLY A 189 4.02 -4.28 14.92
C GLY A 189 5.04 -4.70 15.98
N GLY A 190 5.90 -3.79 16.45
CA GLY A 190 6.87 -4.09 17.51
C GLY A 190 6.24 -4.55 18.83
N ASP A 191 5.09 -3.98 19.22
CA ASP A 191 4.34 -4.44 20.41
C ASP A 191 3.69 -5.81 20.20
N ALA A 192 3.13 -6.03 19.00
CA ALA A 192 2.58 -7.33 18.63
C ALA A 192 3.64 -8.42 18.60
N ILE A 193 4.81 -8.17 18.00
CA ILE A 193 5.95 -9.10 17.95
C ILE A 193 6.41 -9.45 19.36
N ARG A 194 6.60 -8.47 20.26
CA ARG A 194 6.99 -8.75 21.65
C ARG A 194 6.01 -9.67 22.36
N LYS A 195 4.70 -9.39 22.30
CA LYS A 195 3.67 -10.26 22.87
C LYS A 195 3.72 -11.64 22.25
N PHE A 196 3.84 -11.70 20.93
CA PHE A 196 3.82 -12.93 20.18
C PHE A 196 5.01 -13.84 20.51
N SER A 197 6.23 -13.29 20.55
CA SER A 197 7.46 -14.02 20.84
C SER A 197 7.51 -14.64 22.23
N VAL A 198 6.76 -14.11 23.21
CA VAL A 198 6.65 -14.70 24.57
C VAL A 198 5.51 -15.72 24.70
N GLY A 199 4.90 -16.15 23.58
CA GLY A 199 3.88 -17.21 23.56
C GLY A 199 2.49 -16.78 24.00
N TYR A 200 2.21 -15.47 24.01
CA TYR A 200 0.92 -14.90 24.42
C TYR A 200 -0.24 -15.27 23.49
N ALA A 201 0.02 -15.43 22.19
CA ALA A 201 -1.00 -15.66 21.16
C ALA A 201 -0.75 -16.95 20.36
N LEU A 202 -1.81 -17.50 19.75
CA LEU A 202 -1.74 -18.71 18.90
C LEU A 202 -1.02 -18.44 17.58
N ALA A 203 -1.32 -17.29 17.00
CA ALA A 203 -0.73 -16.78 15.77
C ALA A 203 -0.82 -15.25 15.78
N MET A 204 -0.08 -14.64 14.87
CA MET A 204 -0.12 -13.21 14.60
C MET A 204 -0.64 -12.95 13.19
N VAL A 205 -1.50 -11.94 13.04
CA VAL A 205 -1.99 -11.45 11.75
C VAL A 205 -1.51 -10.02 11.57
N THR A 206 -0.76 -9.75 10.51
CA THR A 206 -0.12 -8.45 10.28
C THR A 206 0.31 -8.28 8.82
N GLY A 207 0.70 -7.08 8.41
CA GLY A 207 1.39 -6.87 7.14
C GLY A 207 2.76 -7.56 7.09
N LEU A 208 3.13 -8.13 5.94
CA LEU A 208 4.40 -8.85 5.75
C LEU A 208 5.62 -8.01 6.16
N GLY A 209 5.64 -6.72 5.79
CA GLY A 209 6.77 -5.82 6.09
C GLY A 209 7.06 -5.66 7.58
N GLU A 210 6.07 -5.86 8.45
CA GLU A 210 6.23 -5.78 9.91
C GLU A 210 7.00 -6.97 10.48
N VAL A 211 6.95 -8.13 9.82
CA VAL A 211 7.52 -9.40 10.32
C VAL A 211 8.53 -10.02 9.36
N ILE A 212 8.90 -9.32 8.28
CA ILE A 212 9.74 -9.87 7.21
C ILE A 212 11.09 -10.35 7.74
N GLU A 213 11.67 -9.64 8.71
CA GLU A 213 12.96 -10.02 9.30
C GLU A 213 12.85 -11.27 10.18
N GLN A 214 11.77 -11.41 10.97
CA GLN A 214 11.50 -12.61 11.75
C GLN A 214 11.17 -13.83 10.87
N VAL A 215 10.54 -13.59 9.72
CA VAL A 215 10.28 -14.64 8.72
C VAL A 215 11.59 -15.07 8.05
N LYS A 216 12.44 -14.13 7.64
CA LYS A 216 13.75 -14.42 7.03
C LYS A 216 14.71 -15.12 8.00
N SER A 217 14.69 -14.75 9.28
CA SER A 217 15.51 -15.40 10.31
C SER A 217 15.00 -16.79 10.71
N GLY A 218 13.78 -17.16 10.29
CA GLY A 218 13.14 -18.41 10.66
C GLY A 218 12.55 -18.42 12.08
N GLU A 219 12.51 -17.27 12.75
CA GLU A 219 11.83 -17.13 14.05
C GLU A 219 10.31 -17.33 13.90
N PHE A 220 9.74 -16.82 12.80
CA PHE A 220 8.33 -16.98 12.45
C PHE A 220 8.15 -17.78 11.16
N ARG A 221 7.10 -18.62 11.13
CA ARG A 221 6.65 -19.37 9.96
C ARG A 221 5.37 -18.76 9.42
N VAL A 222 5.33 -18.47 8.12
CA VAL A 222 4.09 -18.01 7.46
C VAL A 222 3.20 -19.22 7.16
N LEU A 223 1.97 -19.21 7.69
CA LEU A 223 0.95 -20.22 7.38
C LEU A 223 0.13 -19.83 6.15
N GLY A 224 -0.07 -18.54 5.91
CA GLY A 224 -0.80 -18.06 4.76
C GLY A 224 -0.54 -16.58 4.49
N ILE A 225 -0.57 -16.20 3.22
CA ILE A 225 -0.50 -14.81 2.76
C ILE A 225 -1.74 -14.44 1.94
N THR A 226 -2.25 -13.23 2.11
CA THR A 226 -3.48 -12.75 1.44
C THR A 226 -3.26 -12.24 0.02
N SER A 227 -2.12 -12.57 -0.60
CA SER A 227 -1.84 -12.25 -1.99
C SER A 227 -2.54 -13.25 -2.92
N GLU A 228 -2.91 -12.77 -4.11
CA GLU A 228 -3.52 -13.61 -5.15
C GLU A 228 -2.56 -14.70 -5.64
N GLN A 229 -1.26 -14.37 -5.70
CA GLN A 229 -0.18 -15.25 -6.12
C GLN A 229 0.92 -15.26 -5.05
N ARG A 230 1.75 -16.30 -5.02
CA ARG A 230 2.89 -16.36 -4.10
C ARG A 230 3.88 -15.22 -4.37
N ILE A 231 4.46 -14.69 -3.31
CA ILE A 231 5.50 -13.65 -3.39
C ILE A 231 6.85 -14.31 -3.68
N GLU A 232 7.58 -13.79 -4.66
CA GLU A 232 8.91 -14.28 -5.01
C GLU A 232 9.88 -14.18 -3.82
N GLY A 233 10.65 -15.24 -3.56
CA GLY A 233 11.60 -15.27 -2.45
C GLY A 233 10.98 -15.47 -1.06
N LEU A 234 9.66 -15.60 -0.96
CA LEU A 234 8.96 -15.92 0.28
C LEU A 234 8.36 -17.33 0.22
N ASN A 235 8.76 -18.20 1.16
CA ASN A 235 8.11 -19.51 1.32
C ASN A 235 6.79 -19.37 2.10
N ALA A 236 5.75 -18.89 1.42
CA ALA A 236 4.42 -18.73 1.98
C ALA A 236 3.36 -19.20 0.97
N PRO A 237 2.50 -20.18 1.31
CA PRO A 237 1.32 -20.47 0.51
C PRO A 237 0.33 -19.31 0.59
N THR A 238 -0.36 -19.02 -0.50
CA THR A 238 -1.48 -18.07 -0.49
C THR A 238 -2.67 -18.63 0.30
N MET A 239 -3.59 -17.77 0.72
CA MET A 239 -4.87 -18.21 1.29
C MET A 239 -5.67 -19.03 0.26
N LYS A 240 -5.66 -18.61 -1.01
CA LYS A 240 -6.42 -19.26 -2.09
C LYS A 240 -5.94 -20.68 -2.40
N GLU A 241 -4.63 -20.92 -2.40
CA GLU A 241 -4.07 -22.27 -2.56
C GLU A 241 -4.53 -23.23 -1.44
N GLN A 242 -4.95 -22.70 -0.30
CA GLN A 242 -5.44 -23.44 0.85
C GLN A 242 -6.97 -23.51 0.90
N GLY A 243 -7.67 -23.07 -0.16
CA GLY A 243 -9.13 -23.05 -0.23
C GLY A 243 -9.81 -21.93 0.57
N ILE A 244 -9.04 -20.93 1.03
CA ILE A 244 -9.54 -19.76 1.77
C ILE A 244 -9.61 -18.59 0.80
N ASP A 245 -10.81 -18.24 0.33
CA ASP A 245 -11.01 -17.17 -0.68
C ASP A 245 -10.87 -15.77 -0.05
N VAL A 246 -9.63 -15.40 0.25
CA VAL A 246 -9.26 -14.10 0.82
C VAL A 246 -8.10 -13.51 0.04
N VAL A 247 -8.37 -12.39 -0.62
CA VAL A 247 -7.37 -11.54 -1.26
C VAL A 247 -7.52 -10.14 -0.69
N LEU A 248 -6.49 -9.69 0.01
CA LEU A 248 -6.56 -8.41 0.72
C LEU A 248 -5.18 -7.80 0.83
N ALA A 249 -5.04 -6.57 0.34
CA ALA A 249 -3.80 -5.82 0.40
C ALA A 249 -4.02 -4.50 1.13
N ASN A 250 -3.02 -4.12 1.93
CA ASN A 250 -2.83 -2.74 2.33
C ASN A 250 -2.14 -2.00 1.18
N TRP A 251 -2.92 -1.54 0.21
CA TRP A 251 -2.39 -0.69 -0.84
C TRP A 251 -2.02 0.68 -0.27
N ARG A 252 -0.93 1.30 -0.72
CA ARG A 252 -0.60 2.69 -0.37
C ARG A 252 -0.45 3.51 -1.64
N GLY A 253 -1.02 4.71 -1.60
CA GLY A 253 -0.99 5.66 -2.69
C GLY A 253 -0.83 7.08 -2.21
N PHE A 254 -0.57 7.97 -3.16
CA PHE A 254 -0.44 9.40 -2.94
C PHE A 254 -1.65 10.13 -3.51
N PHE A 255 -2.13 11.08 -2.73
CA PHE A 255 -3.31 11.87 -3.02
C PHE A 255 -2.97 13.36 -2.91
N ALA A 256 -3.58 14.20 -3.73
CA ALA A 256 -3.47 15.64 -3.66
C ALA A 256 -4.79 16.26 -3.15
N SER A 257 -4.75 17.53 -2.76
CA SER A 257 -5.98 18.27 -2.46
C SER A 257 -6.85 18.45 -3.72
N LYS A 258 -8.17 18.54 -3.57
CA LYS A 258 -9.09 18.87 -4.68
C LYS A 258 -8.78 20.20 -5.37
N GLY A 259 -8.19 21.15 -4.64
CA GLY A 259 -7.86 22.48 -5.14
C GLY A 259 -6.47 22.59 -5.76
N VAL A 260 -5.71 21.49 -5.86
CA VAL A 260 -4.36 21.49 -6.44
C VAL A 260 -4.37 22.06 -7.86
N ASN A 261 -3.35 22.84 -8.22
CA ASN A 261 -3.21 23.35 -9.59
C ASN A 261 -2.98 22.17 -10.56
N ALA A 262 -3.57 22.23 -11.76
CA ALA A 262 -3.48 21.16 -12.76
C ALA A 262 -2.03 20.85 -13.20
N GLU A 263 -1.18 21.86 -13.34
CA GLU A 263 0.25 21.69 -13.65
C GLU A 263 0.96 20.91 -12.55
N LEU A 264 0.75 21.31 -11.30
CA LEU A 264 1.35 20.61 -10.15
C LEU A 264 0.84 19.18 -10.01
N LEU A 265 -0.46 18.93 -10.27
CA LEU A 265 -1.02 17.58 -10.28
C LEU A 265 -0.37 16.71 -11.36
N ASN A 266 -0.14 17.25 -12.56
CA ASN A 266 0.54 16.52 -13.62
C ASN A 266 2.00 16.23 -13.26
N ASN A 267 2.71 17.20 -12.67
CA ASN A 267 4.05 16.98 -12.16
C ASN A 267 4.08 15.84 -11.13
N TYR A 268 3.12 15.76 -10.21
CA TYR A 268 3.05 14.63 -9.27
C TYR A 268 2.82 13.29 -9.96
N LYS A 269 1.98 13.24 -11.01
CA LYS A 269 1.75 12.01 -11.77
C LYS A 269 3.04 11.56 -12.47
N ASP A 270 3.76 12.48 -13.08
CA ASP A 270 5.01 12.21 -13.80
C ASP A 270 6.10 11.73 -12.82
N LEU A 271 6.30 12.43 -11.70
CA LEU A 271 7.23 12.04 -10.65
C LEU A 271 6.97 10.61 -10.15
N LEU A 272 5.72 10.28 -9.82
CA LEU A 272 5.37 8.95 -9.31
C LEU A 272 5.45 7.87 -10.40
N SER A 273 5.18 8.20 -11.66
CA SER A 273 5.36 7.28 -12.79
C SER A 273 6.83 6.95 -13.01
N GLU A 274 7.70 7.97 -13.07
CA GLU A 274 9.14 7.78 -13.22
C GLU A 274 9.76 7.02 -12.04
N MET A 275 9.34 7.36 -10.81
CA MET A 275 9.74 6.62 -9.62
C MET A 275 9.32 5.15 -9.71
N ASN A 276 8.10 4.86 -10.14
CA ASN A 276 7.62 3.47 -10.22
C ASN A 276 8.47 2.59 -11.15
N LEU A 277 8.98 3.17 -12.25
CA LEU A 277 9.80 2.47 -13.22
C LEU A 277 11.25 2.27 -12.77
N SER A 278 11.67 2.89 -11.67
CA SER A 278 13.08 2.93 -11.29
C SER A 278 13.56 1.68 -10.54
N PRO A 279 14.82 1.27 -10.74
CA PRO A 279 15.43 0.20 -9.94
C PRO A 279 15.56 0.58 -8.46
N GLU A 280 15.70 1.86 -8.12
CA GLU A 280 15.75 2.38 -6.75
C GLU A 280 14.43 2.11 -6.03
N TRP A 281 13.30 2.38 -6.68
CA TRP A 281 11.99 2.07 -6.10
C TRP A 281 11.77 0.58 -5.95
N LYS A 282 12.19 -0.23 -6.94
CA LYS A 282 12.16 -1.70 -6.83
C LYS A 282 12.96 -2.18 -5.60
N GLN A 283 14.14 -1.61 -5.35
CA GLN A 283 14.94 -1.96 -4.17
C GLN A 283 14.26 -1.56 -2.87
N ALA A 284 13.69 -0.36 -2.79
CA ALA A 284 12.91 0.07 -1.63
C ALA A 284 11.75 -0.90 -1.36
N ARG A 285 10.97 -1.23 -2.40
CA ARG A 285 9.86 -2.19 -2.31
C ARG A 285 10.31 -3.57 -1.80
N ASN A 286 11.39 -4.12 -2.36
CA ASN A 286 11.93 -5.42 -1.94
C ASN A 286 12.38 -5.43 -0.47
N ARG A 287 12.92 -4.32 0.05
CA ARG A 287 13.36 -4.22 1.45
C ARG A 287 12.19 -4.44 2.42
N TYR A 288 11.02 -3.90 2.09
CA TYR A 288 9.83 -3.94 2.94
C TYR A 288 8.82 -5.04 2.55
N GLY A 289 9.12 -5.86 1.54
CA GLY A 289 8.18 -6.86 1.03
C GLY A 289 6.93 -6.24 0.39
N TRP A 290 7.07 -5.07 -0.22
CA TRP A 290 6.00 -4.40 -0.96
C TRP A 290 5.95 -4.90 -2.40
N GLU A 291 4.78 -5.35 -2.80
CA GLU A 291 4.56 -5.85 -4.15
C GLU A 291 4.31 -4.69 -5.13
N PRO A 292 4.72 -4.85 -6.41
CA PRO A 292 4.47 -3.85 -7.44
C PRO A 292 2.98 -3.68 -7.63
N PHE A 293 2.47 -2.46 -7.42
CA PHE A 293 1.06 -2.18 -7.59
C PHE A 293 0.84 -0.73 -7.98
N TYR A 294 1.10 -0.44 -9.25
CA TYR A 294 0.98 0.91 -9.79
C TYR A 294 -0.35 1.08 -10.54
N ILE A 295 -1.19 1.98 -10.04
CA ILE A 295 -2.45 2.38 -10.67
C ILE A 295 -2.54 3.91 -10.62
N SER A 296 -2.63 4.57 -11.76
CA SER A 296 -2.69 6.04 -11.86
C SER A 296 -3.88 6.51 -12.69
N GLY A 297 -4.20 7.81 -12.56
CA GLY A 297 -5.30 8.45 -13.29
C GLY A 297 -6.68 7.85 -12.95
N ASP A 298 -7.58 7.80 -13.93
CA ASP A 298 -8.96 7.34 -13.77
C ASP A 298 -9.05 5.90 -13.24
N ASN A 299 -8.04 5.08 -13.53
CA ASN A 299 -7.96 3.72 -13.01
C ASN A 299 -7.80 3.69 -11.48
N ALA A 300 -7.17 4.70 -10.88
CA ALA A 300 -7.00 4.79 -9.43
C ALA A 300 -8.35 5.05 -8.74
N GLU A 301 -9.21 5.89 -9.30
CA GLU A 301 -10.56 6.11 -8.78
C GLU A 301 -11.43 4.85 -8.92
N ALA A 302 -11.41 4.21 -10.09
CA ALA A 302 -12.12 2.94 -10.31
C ALA A 302 -11.67 1.83 -9.34
N PHE A 303 -10.36 1.79 -9.05
CA PHE A 303 -9.80 0.90 -8.04
C PHE A 303 -10.38 1.21 -6.66
N LEU A 304 -10.40 2.48 -6.23
CA LEU A 304 -10.93 2.87 -4.92
C LEU A 304 -12.42 2.55 -4.76
N LEU A 305 -13.23 2.75 -5.80
CA LEU A 305 -14.64 2.32 -5.84
C LEU A 305 -14.79 0.81 -5.69
N THR A 306 -13.87 0.04 -6.26
CA THR A 306 -13.87 -1.42 -6.12
C THR A 306 -13.46 -1.84 -4.71
N GLN A 307 -12.44 -1.20 -4.14
CA GLN A 307 -12.02 -1.42 -2.75
C GLN A 307 -13.14 -1.10 -1.77
N GLU A 308 -13.87 0.01 -1.95
CA GLU A 308 -15.03 0.38 -1.13
C GLU A 308 -16.10 -0.70 -1.14
N ARG A 309 -16.45 -1.24 -2.31
CA ARG A 309 -17.43 -2.35 -2.41
C ARG A 309 -16.94 -3.62 -1.71
N THR A 310 -15.67 -3.98 -1.88
CA THR A 310 -15.08 -5.16 -1.24
C THR A 310 -15.08 -5.02 0.28
N ILE A 311 -14.62 -3.89 0.80
CA ILE A 311 -14.56 -3.64 2.25
C ILE A 311 -15.95 -3.55 2.85
N ASN A 312 -16.92 -2.91 2.19
CA ASN A 312 -18.30 -2.87 2.66
C ASN A 312 -18.88 -4.28 2.85
N LYS A 313 -18.68 -5.17 1.87
CA LYS A 313 -19.12 -6.56 1.98
C LYS A 313 -18.45 -7.32 3.13
N LEU A 314 -17.17 -7.06 3.37
CA LEU A 314 -16.45 -7.70 4.48
C LEU A 314 -16.94 -7.18 5.84
N VAL A 315 -17.09 -5.87 6.00
CA VAL A 315 -17.54 -5.25 7.25
C VAL A 315 -18.97 -5.68 7.61
N GLN A 316 -19.89 -5.73 6.65
CA GLN A 316 -21.28 -6.18 6.88
C GLN A 316 -21.40 -7.63 7.35
N LYS A 317 -20.41 -8.48 7.07
CA LYS A 317 -20.39 -9.88 7.54
C LYS A 317 -19.82 -10.03 8.95
N ILE A 318 -19.13 -9.00 9.44
CA ILE A 318 -18.39 -9.01 10.71
C ILE A 318 -19.27 -8.51 11.87
N ASP A 319 -20.20 -7.60 11.59
CA ASP A 319 -21.23 -7.13 12.53
C ASP A 319 -22.31 -8.20 12.79
#